data_AF-A0A2G6PF32-F1
#
_entry.id   AF-A0A2G6PF32-F1
#
_cell.length_a   1.000
_cell.length_b   1.000
_cell.length_c   1.000
_cell.angle_alpha   90.00
_cell.angle_beta   90.00
_cell.angle_gamma   90.00
#
_symmetry.space_group_name_H-M   'P 1'
#
loop_
_entity.id
_entity.type
_entity.pdbx_description
1 polymer ?
#
loop_
_entity_poly.entity_id
_entity_poly.type
_entity_poly.pdbx_seq_one_letter_code
_entity_poly.pdbx_strand_id
1 'polypeptide(L)'
;MALYIICAHDFGRVKEQQDFWWHLRKIEPFSPKTALLVDDTVSILRSAQQYGIACLLAISTPDSTEPPRSPNGFSAIDNFFELLPVQPYTIANGS
;
A
#
# COMPACT_ATOMS: atom_id res chain seq x y z
N MET A 1 -10.99 12.91 -11.16
CA MET A 1 -10.22 11.80 -10.57
C MET A 1 -9.81 12.25 -9.18
N ALA A 2 -10.54 11.83 -8.15
CA ALA A 2 -10.23 12.25 -6.77
C ALA A 2 -9.06 11.41 -6.27
N LEU A 3 -7.95 12.07 -5.97
CA LEU A 3 -6.84 11.45 -5.26
C LEU A 3 -7.28 11.32 -3.80
N TYR A 4 -7.44 10.09 -3.30
CA TYR A 4 -7.80 9.84 -1.91
C TYR A 4 -6.52 9.81 -1.07
N ILE A 5 -6.30 10.85 -0.26
CA ILE A 5 -5.15 10.98 0.61
C ILE A 5 -5.62 10.82 2.06
N ILE A 6 -5.13 9.80 2.75
CA ILE A 6 -5.23 9.68 4.21
C ILE A 6 -3.87 10.07 4.80
N CYS A 7 -3.81 11.18 5.53
CA CYS A 7 -2.59 11.61 6.21
C CYS A 7 -2.43 10.87 7.54
N ALA A 8 -1.32 10.15 7.71
CA ALA A 8 -1.07 9.35 8.90
C ALA A 8 -0.83 10.17 10.19
N HIS A 9 -0.62 11.49 10.07
CA HIS A 9 -0.30 12.38 11.19
C HIS A 9 -1.45 12.49 12.22
N ASP A 10 -2.68 12.12 11.86
CA ASP A 10 -3.84 12.15 12.76
C ASP A 10 -3.96 10.90 13.66
N PHE A 11 -3.15 9.85 13.44
CA PHE A 11 -3.32 8.56 14.15
C PHE A 11 -2.40 8.35 15.36
N GLY A 12 -1.32 9.12 15.51
CA GLY A 12 -0.32 8.89 16.56
C GLY A 12 0.29 7.47 16.54
N ARG A 13 0.21 6.78 15.40
CA ARG A 13 0.69 5.41 15.17
C ARG A 13 1.37 5.36 13.80
N VAL A 14 2.52 4.71 13.74
CA VAL A 14 3.29 4.57 12.49
C VAL A 14 2.88 3.29 11.76
N LYS A 15 3.03 3.26 10.43
CA LYS A 15 2.60 2.16 9.56
C LYS A 15 3.27 0.82 9.90
N GLU A 16 4.43 0.85 10.57
CA GLU A 16 5.14 -0.32 11.05
C GLU A 16 4.41 -1.03 12.21
N GLN A 17 3.51 -0.35 12.90
CA GLN A 17 2.74 -0.92 14.02
C GLN A 17 1.44 -1.55 13.54
N GLN A 18 1.11 -2.73 14.07
CA GLN A 18 -0.14 -3.44 13.72
C GLN A 18 -1.40 -2.59 13.99
N ASP A 19 -1.39 -1.81 15.07
CA ASP A 19 -2.49 -0.91 15.44
C ASP A 19 -2.88 0.06 14.31
N PHE A 20 -1.92 0.50 13.49
CA PHE A 20 -2.19 1.37 12.35
C PHE A 20 -3.18 0.71 11.38
N TRP A 21 -2.94 -0.54 11.01
CA TRP A 21 -3.76 -1.27 10.04
C TRP A 21 -5.17 -1.55 10.54
N TRP A 22 -5.31 -1.85 11.84
CA TRP A 22 -6.61 -2.00 12.49
C TRP A 22 -7.42 -0.70 12.48
N HIS A 23 -6.77 0.45 12.74
CA HIS A 23 -7.43 1.75 12.70
C HIS A 23 -7.77 2.18 11.27
N LEU A 24 -6.85 1.98 10.33
CA LEU A 24 -7.07 2.29 8.92
C LEU A 24 -8.32 1.57 8.40
N ARG A 25 -8.47 0.27 8.71
CA ARG A 25 -9.64 -0.52 8.27
C ARG A 25 -10.96 -0.07 8.90
N LYS A 26 -10.94 0.58 10.06
CA LYS A 26 -12.16 1.16 10.68
C LYS A 26 -12.62 2.42 9.95
N ILE A 27 -11.68 3.19 9.41
CA ILE A 27 -11.94 4.46 8.73
C ILE A 27 -12.28 4.20 7.27
N GLU A 28 -11.46 3.37 6.62
CA GLU A 28 -11.62 2.95 5.23
C GLU A 28 -11.76 1.42 5.22
N PRO A 29 -12.99 0.88 5.17
CA PRO A 29 -13.19 -0.55 5.13
C PRO A 29 -12.59 -1.17 3.86
N PHE A 30 -11.49 -1.90 4.01
CA PHE A 30 -10.89 -2.72 2.95
C PHE A 30 -10.82 -4.20 3.33
N SER A 31 -10.67 -5.06 2.32
CA SER A 31 -10.40 -6.48 2.48
C SER A 31 -8.90 -6.74 2.36
N PRO A 32 -8.20 -7.19 3.43
CA PRO A 32 -6.77 -7.46 3.37
C PRO A 32 -6.40 -8.50 2.29
N LYS A 33 -7.32 -9.42 1.98
CA LYS A 33 -7.10 -10.48 0.98
C LYS A 33 -7.07 -9.98 -0.47
N THR A 34 -7.60 -8.78 -0.72
CA THR A 34 -7.72 -8.22 -2.08
C THR A 34 -7.14 -6.81 -2.18
N ALA A 35 -6.66 -6.24 -1.08
CA ALA A 35 -6.00 -4.94 -1.07
C ALA A 35 -4.56 -5.08 -1.57
N LEU A 36 -4.16 -4.15 -2.42
CA LEU A 36 -2.78 -3.96 -2.85
C LEU A 36 -2.14 -2.83 -2.02
N LEU A 37 -1.02 -3.13 -1.38
CA LEU A 37 -0.13 -2.12 -0.82
C LEU A 37 1.10 -1.97 -1.71
N VAL A 38 1.42 -0.73 -2.06
CA VAL A 38 2.65 -0.34 -2.74
C VAL A 38 3.39 0.64 -1.84
N ASP A 39 4.60 0.31 -1.41
CA ASP A 39 5.40 1.16 -0.50
C ASP A 39 6.89 0.88 -0.73
N ASP A 40 7.75 1.89 -0.66
CA ASP A 40 9.21 1.74 -0.84
C ASP A 40 9.92 1.27 0.44
N THR A 41 9.21 1.30 1.57
CA THR A 41 9.76 0.99 2.87
C THR A 41 9.45 -0.46 3.27
N VAL A 42 10.50 -1.31 3.28
CA VAL A 42 10.38 -2.75 3.56
C VAL A 42 9.78 -3.06 4.95
N SER A 43 10.04 -2.24 5.97
CA SER A 43 9.42 -2.42 7.30
C SER A 43 7.90 -2.26 7.26
N ILE A 44 7.39 -1.36 6.41
CA ILE A 44 5.95 -1.16 6.20
C ILE A 44 5.35 -2.37 5.50
N LEU A 45 6.00 -2.88 4.43
CA LEU A 45 5.54 -4.08 3.72
C LEU A 45 5.50 -5.31 4.64
N ARG A 46 6.50 -5.49 5.50
CA ARG A 46 6.50 -6.57 6.51
C ARG A 46 5.39 -6.41 7.53
N SER A 47 5.13 -5.19 7.99
CA SER A 47 4.03 -4.92 8.91
C SER A 47 2.67 -5.23 8.27
N ALA A 48 2.47 -4.83 7.01
CA ALA A 48 1.27 -5.13 6.23
C ALA A 48 1.09 -6.64 5.98
N GLN A 49 2.19 -7.35 5.70
CA GLN A 49 2.21 -8.80 5.56
C GLN A 49 1.76 -9.49 6.86
N GLN A 50 2.29 -9.04 8.00
CA GLN A 50 1.90 -9.55 9.31
C GLN A 50 0.43 -9.27 9.62
N TYR A 51 -0.09 -8.12 9.19
CA TYR A 51 -1.52 -7.79 9.33
C TYR A 51 -2.41 -8.69 8.44
N GLY A 52 -1.87 -9.23 7.35
CA GLY A 52 -2.56 -10.13 6.44
C GLY A 52 -2.97 -9.52 5.11
N ILE A 53 -2.32 -8.42 4.69
CA ILE A 53 -2.46 -7.91 3.32
C ILE A 53 -1.78 -8.88 2.36
N ALA A 54 -2.54 -9.38 1.39
CA ALA A 54 -2.09 -10.44 0.49
C ALA A 54 -1.22 -9.93 -0.67
N CYS A 55 -1.51 -8.72 -1.17
CA CYS A 55 -0.82 -8.15 -2.33
C CYS A 55 0.11 -7.03 -1.85
N LEU A 56 1.43 -7.26 -1.94
CA LEU A 56 2.48 -6.35 -1.48
C LEU A 56 3.47 -6.11 -2.61
N LEU A 57 3.70 -4.84 -2.95
CA LEU A 57 4.69 -4.43 -3.94
C LEU A 57 5.65 -3.40 -3.33
N ALA A 58 6.94 -3.64 -3.52
CA ALA A 58 7.98 -2.65 -3.24
C ALA A 58 8.16 -1.70 -4.43
N ILE A 59 8.63 -0.49 -4.17
CA ILE A 59 9.13 0.40 -5.22
C ILE A 59 10.66 0.30 -5.22
N SER A 60 11.24 -0.19 -6.33
CA SER A 60 12.69 -0.42 -6.45
C SER A 60 13.49 0.88 -6.46
N THR A 61 12.90 1.96 -7.00
CA THR A 61 13.52 3.26 -7.22
C THR A 61 12.66 4.37 -6.59
N PRO A 62 12.71 4.54 -5.26
CA PRO A 62 12.01 5.64 -4.59
C PRO A 62 12.59 7.02 -4.96
N ASP A 63 13.88 7.05 -5.29
CA ASP A 63 14.57 8.19 -5.86
C ASP A 63 15.15 7.77 -7.21
N SER A 64 14.81 8.48 -8.29
CA SER A 64 15.28 8.19 -9.65
C SER A 64 16.78 8.44 -9.84
N THR A 65 17.44 9.03 -8.85
CA THR A 65 18.89 9.29 -8.82
C THR A 65 19.68 8.24 -8.04
N GLU A 66 19.03 7.35 -7.29
CA GLU A 66 19.67 6.29 -6.52
C GLU A 66 19.65 4.95 -7.26
N PRO A 67 20.66 4.07 -7.03
CA PRO A 67 20.64 2.72 -7.55
C PRO A 67 19.45 1.93 -6.97
N PRO A 68 18.82 1.03 -7.76
CA PRO A 68 17.67 0.25 -7.31
C PRO A 68 17.98 -0.52 -6.03
N ARG A 69 17.07 -0.44 -5.05
CA ARG A 69 17.20 -1.17 -3.79
C ARG A 69 16.74 -2.61 -3.99
N SER A 70 17.42 -3.56 -3.35
CA SER A 70 16.99 -4.96 -3.37
C SER A 70 15.60 -5.09 -2.72
N PRO A 71 14.61 -5.74 -3.35
CA PRO A 71 13.24 -5.84 -2.84
C PRO A 71 13.10 -6.61 -1.52
N ASN A 72 14.19 -7.19 -0.99
CA ASN A 72 14.22 -7.90 0.30
C ASN A 72 13.14 -8.98 0.44
N GLY A 73 12.80 -9.67 -0.66
CA GLY A 73 11.83 -10.76 -0.72
C GLY A 73 10.43 -10.38 -1.21
N PHE A 74 10.17 -9.11 -1.51
CA PHE A 74 8.91 -8.65 -2.12
C PHE A 74 9.03 -8.55 -3.64
N SER A 75 7.91 -8.69 -4.35
CA SER A 75 7.83 -8.24 -5.75
C SER A 75 7.98 -6.73 -5.79
N ALA A 76 8.69 -6.20 -6.79
CA ALA A 76 8.92 -4.76 -6.91
C ALA A 76 8.58 -4.25 -8.31
N ILE A 77 8.17 -2.98 -8.36
CA ILE A 77 7.96 -2.20 -9.57
C ILE A 77 8.89 -0.99 -9.54
N ASP A 78 9.32 -0.52 -10.70
CA ASP A 78 10.17 0.68 -10.78
C ASP A 78 9.29 1.94 -10.74
N ASN A 79 8.08 1.87 -11.30
CA ASN A 79 7.12 2.96 -11.29
C ASN A 79 5.66 2.49 -11.34
N PHE A 80 4.74 3.38 -10.96
CA PHE A 80 3.30 3.08 -10.93
C PHE A 80 2.68 2.85 -12.33
N PHE A 81 3.33 3.25 -13.43
CA PHE A 81 2.78 2.99 -14.78
C PHE A 81 2.77 1.50 -15.12
N GLU A 82 3.59 0.69 -14.46
CA GLU A 82 3.56 -0.77 -14.61
C GLU A 82 2.27 -1.41 -14.08
N LEU A 83 1.51 -0.68 -13.26
CA LEU A 83 0.19 -1.11 -12.78
C LEU A 83 -0.95 -0.75 -13.75
N LEU A 84 -0.66 -0.08 -14.88
CA LEU A 84 -1.65 0.34 -15.84
C LEU A 84 -1.78 -0.65 -17.02
N PRO A 85 -2.99 -0.82 -17.57
CA PRO A 85 -4.24 -0.18 -17.16
C PRO A 85 -4.89 -0.86 -15.95
N VAL A 86 -5.15 -0.11 -14.87
CA VAL A 86 -6.10 -0.55 -13.83
C VAL A 86 -7.51 -0.23 -14.30
N GLN A 87 -8.39 -1.23 -14.27
CA GLN A 87 -9.81 -0.97 -14.52
C GLN A 87 -10.35 -0.04 -13.42
N PRO A 88 -11.14 1.00 -13.77
CA PRO A 88 -11.76 1.85 -12.77
C PRO A 88 -12.59 1.00 -11.82
N TYR A 89 -12.41 1.19 -10.51
CA TYR A 89 -13.30 0.62 -9.52
C TYR A 89 -14.66 1.33 -9.64
N THR A 90 -15.60 0.69 -10.33
CA THR A 90 -17.00 1.14 -10.37
C THR A 90 -17.61 0.79 -9.03
N ILE A 91 -17.89 1.80 -8.19
CA ILE A 91 -18.79 1.64 -7.06
C ILE A 91 -20.13 1.19 -7.65
N ALA A 92 -20.49 -0.08 -7.43
CA ALA A 92 -21.84 -0.52 -7.69
C ALA A 92 -22.73 0.24 -6.69
N ASN A 93 -23.42 1.28 -7.17
CA ASN A 93 -24.50 1.90 -6.42
C ASN A 93 -25.52 0.79 -6.13
N GLY A 94 -25.54 0.36 -4.87
CA GLY A 94 -26.49 -0.61 -4.35
C GLY A 94 -27.92 -0.10 -4.57
N SER A 95 -28.77 -1.03 -4.98
CA SER A 95 -30.23 -0.89 -5.07
C SER A 95 -30.87 -0.58 -3.73
#